data_AF-A0A7V2AW05-F1
#
_entry.id   AF-A0A7V2AW05-F1
#
_cell.length_a   1.000
_cell.length_b   1.000
_cell.length_c   1.000
_cell.angle_alpha   90.00
_cell.angle_beta   90.00
_cell.angle_gamma   90.00
#
_symmetry.space_group_name_H-M   'P 1'
#
loop_
_entity.id
_entity.type
_entity.pdbx_description
1 polymer ?
#
loop_
_entity_poly.entity_id
_entity_poly.type
_entity_poly.pdbx_seq_one_letter_code
_entity_poly.pdbx_strand_id
1 'polypeptide(L)'
;MLNATWNRLSGFFRDNWKICCVLLLLLLFVFLAQRHGLDREITVFVVLFLGYVTQLFSVLVGFIAAIPLIGPPIANLISLPFIFIVNAVAYLVTFFSLRKGYGKEILGSRVLVTAFLVGLIIGYALGKII
;
A
#
# COMPACT_ATOMS: atom_id res chain seq x y z
N MET A 1 -30.90 29.09 -0.77
CA MET A 1 -30.52 27.86 -1.52
C MET A 1 -29.02 27.54 -1.41
N LEU A 2 -28.11 28.53 -1.48
CA LEU A 2 -26.64 28.33 -1.34
C LEU A 2 -26.16 27.73 0.00
N ASN A 3 -26.78 28.07 1.13
CA ASN A 3 -26.34 27.55 2.44
C ASN A 3 -26.67 26.06 2.64
N ALA A 4 -27.74 25.56 2.02
CA ALA A 4 -28.13 24.16 2.11
C ALA A 4 -27.19 23.25 1.30
N THR A 5 -26.69 23.74 0.15
CA THR A 5 -25.68 23.05 -0.66
C THR A 5 -24.31 23.05 0.02
N TRP A 6 -23.94 24.15 0.68
CA TRP A 6 -22.66 24.24 1.41
C TRP A 6 -22.59 23.29 2.60
N ASN A 7 -23.65 23.19 3.41
CA ASN A 7 -23.70 22.27 4.55
C ASN A 7 -23.72 20.79 4.12
N ARG A 8 -24.28 20.46 2.95
CA ARG A 8 -24.20 19.12 2.38
C ARG A 8 -22.79 18.79 1.87
N LEU A 9 -22.12 19.75 1.22
CA LEU A 9 -20.76 19.59 0.74
C LEU A 9 -19.76 19.43 1.90
N SER A 10 -19.87 20.24 2.95
CA SER A 10 -18.99 20.15 4.12
C SER A 10 -19.21 18.88 4.94
N GLY A 11 -20.46 18.41 5.03
CA GLY A 11 -20.78 17.09 5.60
C GLY A 11 -20.11 15.96 4.82
N PHE A 12 -20.21 15.98 3.49
CA PHE A 12 -19.64 14.95 2.62
C PHE A 12 -18.11 14.88 2.68
N PHE A 13 -17.44 16.04 2.74
CA PHE A 13 -15.98 16.13 2.90
C PHE A 13 -15.50 15.54 4.22
N ARG A 14 -16.28 15.70 5.29
CA ARG A 14 -15.92 15.15 6.60
C ARG A 14 -16.06 13.63 6.64
N ASP A 15 -17.10 13.10 6.01
CA ASP A 15 -17.36 11.66 5.97
C ASP A 15 -16.38 10.91 5.04
N ASN A 16 -15.91 11.56 3.97
CA ASN A 16 -15.05 10.96 2.94
C ASN A 16 -13.63 11.51 2.91
N TRP A 17 -13.14 12.05 4.03
CA TRP A 17 -11.85 12.76 4.10
C TRP A 17 -10.68 11.95 3.51
N LYS A 18 -10.68 10.61 3.71
CA LYS A 18 -9.63 9.70 3.18
C LYS A 18 -9.59 9.70 1.66
N ILE A 19 -10.75 9.69 1.00
CA ILE A 19 -10.86 9.70 -0.47
C ILE A 19 -10.39 11.05 -1.00
N CYS A 20 -10.79 12.14 -0.34
CA CYS A 20 -10.33 13.49 -0.67
C CYS A 20 -8.80 13.60 -0.57
N CYS A 21 -8.18 13.04 0.47
CA CYS A 21 -6.73 13.03 0.62
C CYS A 21 -6.01 12.30 -0.51
N VAL A 22 -6.50 11.11 -0.90
CA VAL A 22 -5.89 10.33 -2.00
C VAL A 22 -5.99 11.08 -3.32
N LEU A 23 -7.14 11.67 -3.62
CA LEU A 23 -7.34 12.47 -4.84
C LEU A 23 -6.45 13.72 -4.86
N LEU A 24 -6.31 14.40 -3.72
CA LEU A 24 -5.44 15.56 -3.59
C LEU A 24 -3.97 15.19 -3.78
N LEU A 25 -3.54 14.05 -3.23
CA LEU A 25 -2.18 13.53 -3.41
C LEU A 25 -1.90 13.18 -4.88
N LEU A 26 -2.86 12.57 -5.57
CA LEU A 26 -2.73 12.24 -6.99
C LEU A 26 -2.65 13.50 -7.88
N LEU A 27 -3.46 14.52 -7.58
CA LEU A 27 -3.37 15.84 -8.24
C LEU A 27 -2.02 16.50 -7.98
N LEU A 28 -1.52 16.46 -6.74
CA LEU A 28 -0.21 16.99 -6.38
C LEU A 28 0.91 16.28 -7.16
N PHE A 29 0.83 14.96 -7.28
CA PHE A 29 1.80 14.17 -8.05
C PHE A 29 1.85 14.60 -9.53
N VAL A 30 0.69 14.73 -10.18
CA VAL A 30 0.61 15.18 -11.57
C VAL A 30 1.16 16.61 -11.73
N PHE A 31 0.83 17.50 -10.79
CA PHE A 31 1.33 18.86 -10.80
C PHE A 31 2.87 18.93 -10.66
N LEU A 32 3.45 18.14 -9.74
CA LEU A 32 4.90 18.05 -9.56
C LEU A 32 5.58 17.44 -10.79
N ALA A 33 5.01 16.39 -11.38
CA ALA A 33 5.54 15.78 -12.59
C ALA A 33 5.63 16.79 -13.75
N GLN A 34 4.59 17.59 -13.94
CA GLN A 34 4.58 18.66 -14.95
C GLN A 34 5.62 19.75 -14.65
N ARG A 35 5.81 20.13 -13.38
CA ARG A 35 6.79 21.17 -12.99
C ARG A 35 8.24 20.70 -13.15
N HIS A 36 8.52 19.42 -12.93
CA HIS A 36 9.83 18.82 -13.10
C HIS A 36 10.15 18.44 -14.55
N GLY A 37 9.24 18.71 -15.50
CA GLY A 37 9.45 18.44 -16.92
C GLY A 37 9.43 16.94 -17.26
N LEU A 38 8.77 16.10 -16.45
CA LEU A 38 8.54 14.70 -16.82
C LEU A 38 7.68 14.66 -18.09
N ASP A 39 8.04 13.76 -19.01
CA ASP A 39 7.28 13.55 -20.22
C ASP A 39 5.81 13.23 -19.88
N ARG A 40 4.90 13.88 -20.60
CA ARG A 40 3.45 13.72 -20.37
C ARG A 40 3.03 12.27 -20.54
N GLU A 41 3.62 11.57 -21.50
CA GLU A 41 3.35 10.16 -21.77
C GLU A 41 3.73 9.28 -20.58
N ILE A 42 4.91 9.49 -19.99
CA ILE A 42 5.37 8.76 -18.80
C ILE A 42 4.46 9.05 -17.61
N THR A 43 4.07 10.31 -17.41
CA THR A 43 3.18 10.70 -16.31
C THR A 43 1.82 10.02 -16.42
N VAL A 44 1.21 10.04 -17.62
CA VAL A 44 -0.08 9.38 -17.88
C VAL A 44 0.05 7.87 -17.71
N PHE A 45 1.11 7.26 -18.23
CA PHE A 45 1.37 5.84 -18.08
C PHE A 45 1.48 5.44 -16.60
N VAL A 46 2.25 6.17 -15.80
CA VAL A 46 2.42 5.90 -14.36
C VAL A 46 1.08 6.02 -13.62
N VAL A 47 0.30 7.07 -13.88
CA VAL A 47 -1.00 7.27 -13.23
C VAL A 47 -1.99 6.16 -13.60
N LEU A 48 -2.08 5.82 -14.89
CA LEU A 48 -2.96 4.73 -15.35
C LEU A 48 -2.50 3.38 -14.79
N PHE A 49 -1.19 3.13 -14.78
CA PHE A 49 -0.62 1.91 -14.22
C PHE A 49 -0.94 1.78 -12.72
N LEU A 50 -0.74 2.84 -11.94
CA LEU A 50 -1.08 2.87 -10.51
C LEU A 50 -2.57 2.62 -10.26
N GLY A 51 -3.44 3.29 -11.03
CA GLY A 51 -4.88 3.08 -10.95
C GLY A 51 -5.29 1.65 -11.27
N TYR A 52 -4.75 1.09 -12.36
CA TYR A 52 -5.06 -0.27 -12.79
C TYR A 52 -4.55 -1.32 -11.80
N VAL A 53 -3.32 -1.19 -11.31
CA VAL A 53 -2.75 -2.09 -10.28
C VAL A 53 -3.62 -2.08 -9.03
N THR A 54 -4.06 -0.90 -8.57
CA THR A 54 -4.92 -0.78 -7.38
C THR A 54 -6.25 -1.51 -7.58
N GLN A 55 -6.85 -1.37 -8.77
CA GLN A 55 -8.09 -2.05 -9.12
C GLN A 55 -7.91 -3.57 -9.18
N LEU A 56 -6.82 -4.07 -9.77
CA LEU A 56 -6.49 -5.49 -9.79
C LEU A 56 -6.34 -6.08 -8.38
N PHE A 57 -5.65 -5.37 -7.48
CA PHE A 57 -5.52 -5.78 -6.09
C PHE A 57 -6.88 -5.83 -5.39
N SER A 58 -7.75 -4.83 -5.61
CA SER A 58 -9.09 -4.81 -5.02
C SER A 58 -9.94 -6.00 -5.50
N VAL A 59 -9.84 -6.36 -6.78
CA VAL A 59 -10.55 -7.52 -7.35
C VAL A 59 -10.00 -8.82 -6.75
N LEU A 60 -8.68 -8.97 -6.67
CA LEU A 60 -8.03 -10.15 -6.09
C LEU A 60 -8.42 -10.36 -4.62
N VAL A 61 -8.38 -9.28 -3.82
CA VAL A 61 -8.80 -9.31 -2.41
C VAL A 61 -10.29 -9.65 -2.29
N GLY A 62 -11.13 -9.12 -3.20
CA GLY A 62 -12.56 -9.46 -3.27
C GLY A 62 -12.81 -10.93 -3.54
N PHE A 63 -12.06 -11.55 -4.46
CA PHE A 63 -12.13 -12.99 -4.73
C PHE A 63 -11.71 -13.82 -3.51
N ILE A 64 -10.66 -13.42 -2.81
CA ILE A 64 -10.19 -14.12 -1.61
C ILE A 64 -11.23 -14.00 -0.50
N ALA A 65 -11.79 -12.81 -0.28
CA ALA A 65 -12.81 -12.55 0.72
C ALA A 65 -14.14 -13.28 0.47
N ALA A 66 -14.41 -13.72 -0.77
CA ALA A 66 -15.59 -14.50 -1.11
C ALA A 66 -15.63 -15.87 -0.41
N ILE A 67 -14.49 -16.38 0.08
CA ILE A 67 -14.43 -17.62 0.87
C ILE A 67 -14.86 -17.29 2.32
N PRO A 68 -16.04 -17.71 2.78
CA PRO A 68 -16.67 -17.13 3.97
C PRO A 68 -15.90 -17.34 5.29
N LEU A 69 -15.11 -18.41 5.43
CA LEU A 69 -14.40 -18.72 6.66
C LEU A 69 -12.92 -18.29 6.64
N ILE A 70 -12.20 -18.63 5.57
CA ILE A 70 -10.75 -18.43 5.45
C ILE A 70 -10.42 -17.15 4.66
N GLY A 71 -11.36 -16.66 3.84
CA GLY A 71 -11.17 -15.53 2.96
C GLY A 71 -10.91 -14.21 3.68
N PRO A 72 -11.80 -13.74 4.57
CA PRO A 72 -11.63 -12.46 5.24
C PRO A 72 -10.31 -12.33 6.03
N PRO A 73 -9.84 -13.34 6.81
CA PRO A 73 -8.55 -13.27 7.47
C PRO A 73 -7.37 -13.10 6.50
N ILE A 74 -7.34 -13.87 5.41
CA ILE A 74 -6.27 -13.82 4.41
C ILE A 74 -6.31 -12.49 3.65
N ALA A 75 -7.50 -12.04 3.24
CA ALA A 75 -7.72 -10.78 2.55
C ALA A 75 -7.18 -9.58 3.36
N ASN A 76 -7.37 -9.59 4.68
CA ASN A 76 -6.82 -8.56 5.57
C ASN A 76 -5.29 -8.57 5.61
N LEU A 77 -4.67 -9.74 5.58
CA LEU A 77 -3.21 -9.87 5.57
C LEU A 77 -2.59 -9.42 4.25
N ILE A 78 -3.23 -9.76 3.13
CA ILE A 78 -2.80 -9.34 1.78
C ILE A 78 -2.97 -7.83 1.59
N SER A 79 -3.97 -7.23 2.24
CA SER A 79 -4.20 -5.78 2.24
C SER A 79 -3.13 -4.97 2.99
N LEU A 80 -2.12 -5.62 3.57
CA LEU A 80 -0.97 -4.98 4.22
C LEU A 80 0.26 -4.99 3.29
N PRO A 81 0.33 -4.12 2.26
CA PRO A 81 1.42 -4.10 1.29
C PRO A 81 2.78 -3.87 1.94
N PHE A 82 2.82 -3.21 3.09
CA PHE A 82 4.06 -2.94 3.84
C PHE A 82 4.81 -4.23 4.22
N ILE A 83 4.10 -5.29 4.62
CA ILE A 83 4.72 -6.59 4.98
C ILE A 83 5.45 -7.18 3.77
N PHE A 84 4.81 -7.15 2.61
CA PHE A 84 5.38 -7.66 1.37
C PHE A 84 6.56 -6.83 0.89
N ILE A 85 6.49 -5.50 1.01
CA ILE A 85 7.60 -4.60 0.64
C ILE A 85 8.82 -4.88 1.50
N VAL A 86 8.67 -4.92 2.83
CA VAL A 86 9.79 -5.17 3.75
C VAL A 86 10.42 -6.53 3.46
N ASN A 87 9.60 -7.56 3.22
CA ASN A 87 10.10 -8.88 2.87
C ASN A 87 10.82 -8.89 1.51
N ALA A 88 10.26 -8.24 0.49
CA ALA A 88 10.88 -8.12 -0.84
C ALA A 88 12.24 -7.43 -0.76
N VAL A 89 12.34 -6.33 -0.01
CA VAL A 89 13.61 -5.63 0.23
C VAL A 89 14.61 -6.55 0.91
N ALA A 90 14.20 -7.34 1.92
CA ALA A 90 15.09 -8.29 2.58
C ALA A 90 15.61 -9.38 1.62
N TYR A 91 14.79 -9.83 0.67
CA TYR A 91 15.23 -10.74 -0.40
C TYR A 91 16.21 -10.09 -1.35
N LEU A 92 15.97 -8.84 -1.77
CA LEU A 92 16.91 -8.09 -2.60
C LEU A 92 18.26 -7.94 -1.90
N VAL A 93 18.27 -7.48 -0.65
CA VAL A 93 19.48 -7.36 0.16
C VAL A 93 20.22 -8.69 0.25
N THR A 94 19.50 -9.79 0.51
CA THR A 94 20.12 -11.11 0.59
C THR A 94 20.71 -11.56 -0.75
N PHE A 95 20.02 -11.31 -1.86
CA PHE A 95 20.52 -11.62 -3.18
C PHE A 95 21.84 -10.88 -3.47
N PHE A 96 21.91 -9.59 -3.13
CA PHE A 96 23.15 -8.81 -3.24
C PHE A 96 24.24 -9.29 -2.27
N SER A 97 23.89 -9.70 -1.04
CA SER A 97 24.86 -10.21 -0.06
C SER A 97 25.43 -11.58 -0.45
N LEU A 98 24.62 -12.46 -1.07
CA LEU A 98 25.09 -13.72 -1.63
C LEU A 98 26.11 -13.49 -2.74
N ARG A 99 25.85 -12.54 -3.64
CA ARG A 99 26.79 -12.13 -4.70
C ARG A 99 28.12 -11.63 -4.14
N LYS A 100 28.13 -11.03 -2.95
CA LYS A 100 29.33 -10.49 -2.30
C LYS A 100 30.03 -11.49 -1.34
N GLY A 101 29.48 -12.68 -1.14
CA GLY A 101 30.11 -13.71 -0.27
C GLY A 101 29.81 -13.58 1.23
N TYR A 102 28.88 -12.71 1.64
CA TYR A 102 28.52 -12.50 3.05
C TYR A 102 27.55 -13.58 3.60
N GLY A 103 27.80 -14.85 3.28
CA GLY A 103 26.90 -15.97 3.58
C GLY A 103 26.47 -16.08 5.05
N LYS A 104 27.40 -15.80 5.98
CA LYS A 104 27.15 -15.91 7.43
C LYS A 104 26.29 -14.77 7.99
N GLU A 105 26.39 -13.57 7.42
CA GLU A 105 25.64 -12.38 7.85
C GLU A 105 24.18 -12.40 7.34
N ILE A 106 23.91 -13.23 6.33
CA ILE A 106 22.55 -13.44 5.82
C ILE A 106 21.64 -14.02 6.90
N LEU A 107 22.12 -14.97 7.69
CA LEU A 107 21.31 -15.60 8.74
C LEU A 107 20.86 -14.57 9.78
N GLY A 108 21.77 -13.69 10.22
CA GLY A 108 21.46 -12.61 11.16
C GLY A 108 20.43 -11.63 10.60
N SER A 109 20.60 -11.17 9.36
CA SER A 109 19.64 -10.25 8.73
C SER A 109 18.28 -10.90 8.48
N ARG A 110 18.22 -12.20 8.16
CA ARG A 110 16.97 -12.94 7.99
C ARG A 110 16.21 -13.12 9.30
N VAL A 111 16.90 -13.47 10.37
CA VAL A 111 16.29 -13.60 11.71
C VAL A 111 15.71 -12.26 12.15
N LEU A 112 16.46 -11.15 11.96
CA LEU A 112 15.98 -9.81 12.29
C LEU A 112 14.71 -9.43 11.52
N VAL A 113 14.71 -9.60 10.19
CA VAL A 113 13.54 -9.29 9.36
C VAL A 113 12.35 -10.17 9.75
N THR A 114 12.57 -11.45 10.00
CA THR A 114 11.50 -12.37 10.39
C THR A 114 10.90 -11.97 11.73
N ALA A 115 11.73 -11.64 12.73
CA ALA A 115 11.28 -11.15 14.03
C ALA A 115 10.49 -9.84 13.90
N PHE A 116 10.94 -8.91 13.06
CA PHE A 116 10.23 -7.67 12.78
C PHE A 116 8.85 -7.92 12.13
N LEU A 117 8.78 -8.80 11.12
CA LEU A 117 7.53 -9.15 10.46
C LEU A 117 6.55 -9.85 11.40
N VAL A 118 7.01 -10.78 12.23
CA VAL A 118 6.19 -11.42 13.26
C VAL A 118 5.66 -10.39 14.26
N GLY A 119 6.51 -9.48 14.73
CA GLY A 119 6.10 -8.39 15.60
C GLY A 119 5.05 -7.48 14.96
N LEU A 120 5.18 -7.18 13.67
CA LEU A 120 4.21 -6.37 12.93
C LEU A 120 2.87 -7.08 12.77
N ILE A 121 2.87 -8.38 12.47
CA ILE A 121 1.65 -9.20 12.38
C ILE A 121 0.94 -9.22 13.73
N ILE A 122 1.67 -9.45 14.83
CA ILE A 122 1.11 -9.44 16.19
C ILE A 122 0.56 -8.05 16.54
N GLY A 123 1.32 -6.99 16.26
CA GLY A 123 0.89 -5.61 16.52
C GLY A 123 -0.36 -5.23 15.74
N TYR A 124 -0.47 -5.64 14.47
CA TYR A 124 -1.68 -5.45 13.68
C TYR A 124 -2.87 -6.24 14.24
N ALA A 125 -2.66 -7.50 14.61
CA ALA A 125 -3.72 -8.33 15.20
C ALA A 125 -4.24 -7.71 16.51
N LEU A 126 -3.35 -7.24 17.39
CA LEU A 126 -3.71 -6.55 18.64
C LEU A 126 -4.42 -5.22 18.38
N GLY A 127 -3.90 -4.40 17.46
CA GLY A 127 -4.50 -3.11 17.12
C GLY A 127 -5.86 -3.19 16.43
N LYS A 128 -6.26 -4.36 15.94
CA LYS A 128 -7.61 -4.60 15.39
C LYS A 128 -8.65 -4.97 16.46
N ILE A 129 -8.19 -5.46 17.62
CA ILE A 129 -9.05 -5.89 18.73
C ILE A 129 -9.40 -4.70 19.66
N ILE A 130 -8.50 -3.73 19.77
CA ILE A 130 -8.68 -2.46 20.50
C ILE A 130 -9.48 -1.48 19.65
#